data_AF-A0A1H4WHU5-F1
#
_entry.id   AF-A0A1H4WHU5-F1
#
_cell.length_a   1.000
_cell.length_b   1.000
_cell.length_c   1.000
_cell.angle_alpha   90.00
_cell.angle_beta   90.00
_cell.angle_gamma   90.00
#
_symmetry.space_group_name_H-M   'P 1'
#
loop_
_entity.id
_entity.type
_entity.pdbx_description
1 polymer ?
#
loop_
_entity_poly.entity_id
_entity_poly.type
_entity_poly.pdbx_seq_one_letter_code
_entity_poly.pdbx_strand_id
1 'polypeptide(L)'
;MNVEGSAFGPVFSEFDGSQPQGEARLVPGRDSFLDICRAGARLAGAQFCVALLCAALLSCLPGSAAAGVDDKPARDLFGAVTTPTTGAARPLGFFAKGCLAGAVALPLDGDDWQVMRLSRNRNWGTPVLVKTIEHIARDAHRAGWPGLLIGDMSQPRGGPMKTGHASHQIGLDVDIWLTPMPSHTLSRGEREEMSAVNVVTQDRLDVDRSIWTPAHLALVKAAASQPETTRVFVNAAIKKALCRTAGSDRAWMTRVRPYWGHDDHIHVRLACPSGASSCEDQDAPPSGDGCDEKDLAYWFQPSVLHPTPSPPRPPLTLSALPDACRAVLMEH
;
A
#
# COMPACT_ATOMS: atom_id res chain seq x y z
N MET A 1 31.79 2.23 39.51
CA MET A 1 31.76 3.14 38.35
C MET A 1 30.88 2.48 37.31
N ASN A 2 29.63 2.90 37.27
CA ASN A 2 28.61 2.42 36.35
C ASN A 2 28.75 3.19 35.04
N VAL A 3 28.71 2.49 33.90
CA VAL A 3 28.35 3.10 32.61
C VAL A 3 27.35 2.17 31.95
N GLU A 4 26.10 2.61 31.94
CA GLU A 4 24.95 1.96 31.31
C GLU A 4 25.05 2.07 29.78
N GLY A 5 24.75 0.97 29.09
CA GLY A 5 24.68 0.90 27.63
C GLY A 5 23.31 1.35 27.13
N SER A 6 23.31 2.31 26.20
CA SER A 6 22.11 2.79 25.51
C SER A 6 21.64 1.76 24.47
N ALA A 7 20.42 1.28 24.63
CA ALA A 7 19.70 0.52 23.62
C ALA A 7 19.18 1.45 22.52
N PHE A 8 19.73 1.35 21.31
CA PHE A 8 19.15 1.95 20.10
C PHE A 8 18.41 0.85 19.33
N GLY A 9 17.07 0.93 19.28
CA GLY A 9 16.25 0.14 18.36
C GLY A 9 16.29 0.73 16.94
N PRO A 10 15.95 -0.06 15.90
CA PRO A 10 15.93 0.44 14.53
C PRO A 10 14.77 1.42 14.32
N VAL A 11 15.11 2.65 13.97
CA VAL A 11 14.17 3.67 13.50
C VAL A 11 13.77 3.31 12.07
N PHE A 12 12.53 2.86 11.89
CA PHE A 12 11.92 2.78 10.57
C PHE A 12 11.47 4.19 10.18
N SER A 13 12.07 4.75 9.14
CA SER A 13 11.59 5.96 8.48
C SER A 13 10.33 5.62 7.67
N GLU A 14 9.21 5.57 8.36
CA GLU A 14 7.91 5.91 7.81
C GLU A 14 7.34 6.97 8.75
N PHE A 15 6.77 8.04 8.19
CA PHE A 15 6.15 9.14 8.92
C PHE A 15 5.09 8.63 9.90
N ASP A 16 5.50 8.39 11.15
CA ASP A 16 4.62 8.22 12.30
C ASP A 16 4.39 9.59 12.94
N GLY A 17 3.31 10.24 12.54
CA GLY A 17 2.86 11.50 13.11
C GLY A 17 1.99 11.25 14.34
N SER A 18 2.61 10.94 15.48
CA SER A 18 1.94 10.88 16.78
C SER A 18 2.27 12.12 17.62
N GLN A 19 1.31 13.02 17.85
CA GLN A 19 1.35 13.98 18.95
C GLN A 19 0.53 13.47 20.14
N PRO A 20 0.99 13.59 21.40
CA PRO A 20 0.17 13.30 22.57
C PRO A 20 -0.71 14.51 22.91
N GLN A 21 -2.03 14.32 22.92
CA GLN A 21 -2.95 15.31 23.48
C GLN A 21 -3.00 15.14 25.00
N GLY A 22 -2.60 16.20 25.71
CA GLY A 22 -2.72 16.31 27.16
C GLY A 22 -4.17 16.50 27.60
N GLU A 23 -4.48 15.92 28.76
CA GLU A 23 -5.77 15.94 29.43
C GLU A 23 -6.26 17.37 29.72
N ALA A 24 -7.48 17.69 29.27
CA ALA A 24 -8.19 18.90 29.66
C ALA A 24 -8.86 18.69 31.04
N ARG A 25 -8.31 19.35 32.06
CA ARG A 25 -8.89 19.45 33.41
C ARG A 25 -9.92 20.58 33.45
N LEU A 26 -11.15 20.26 33.84
CA LEU A 26 -12.23 21.21 34.13
C LEU A 26 -11.92 22.04 35.40
N VAL A 27 -12.10 23.37 35.33
CA VAL A 27 -12.27 24.25 36.50
C VAL A 27 -13.33 25.32 36.17
N PRO A 28 -14.30 25.60 37.08
CA PRO A 28 -15.36 26.59 36.87
C PRO A 28 -15.09 27.94 37.57
N GLY A 29 -15.67 29.02 37.05
CA GLY A 29 -15.81 30.32 37.72
C GLY A 29 -16.42 31.34 36.74
N ARG A 30 -17.71 31.70 36.86
CA ARG A 30 -18.33 32.75 37.71
C ARG A 30 -18.02 34.20 37.31
N ASP A 31 -19.11 34.83 36.87
CA ASP A 31 -19.65 36.12 37.31
C ASP A 31 -19.18 37.45 36.66
N SER A 32 -20.22 38.11 36.13
CA SER A 32 -20.53 39.55 36.19
C SER A 32 -19.91 40.46 35.14
N PHE A 33 -20.78 41.15 34.39
CA PHE A 33 -21.06 42.58 34.58
C PHE A 33 -21.87 43.09 33.36
N LEU A 34 -23.10 43.55 33.59
CA LEU A 34 -23.73 44.64 32.81
C LEU A 34 -25.02 45.08 33.50
N ASP A 35 -24.89 46.16 34.27
CA ASP A 35 -25.99 46.99 34.76
C ASP A 35 -26.39 48.03 33.70
N ILE A 36 -27.68 48.01 33.35
CA ILE A 36 -28.66 49.12 33.35
C ILE A 36 -28.17 50.53 32.95
N CYS A 37 -28.79 51.09 31.91
CA CYS A 37 -29.49 52.40 32.00
C CYS A 37 -30.48 52.64 30.84
N ARG A 38 -31.71 53.03 31.23
CA ARG A 38 -32.85 53.44 30.38
C ARG A 38 -32.69 54.91 29.96
N ALA A 39 -33.30 55.30 28.83
CA ALA A 39 -34.37 56.33 28.75
C ALA A 39 -34.59 56.87 27.32
N GLY A 40 -35.84 57.22 27.01
CA GLY A 40 -36.17 58.30 26.07
C GLY A 40 -37.03 57.92 24.87
N ALA A 41 -38.36 57.99 25.03
CA ALA A 41 -39.32 58.04 23.93
C ALA A 41 -39.87 59.48 23.78
N ARG A 42 -40.41 59.77 22.58
CA ARG A 42 -41.20 60.96 22.11
C ARG A 42 -40.35 62.01 21.34
N LEU A 43 -40.72 62.61 20.20
CA LEU A 43 -42.01 62.93 19.55
C LEU A 43 -41.84 63.16 18.02
N ALA A 44 -42.91 62.85 17.27
CA ALA A 44 -43.53 63.52 16.09
C ALA A 44 -42.73 64.30 15.02
N GLY A 45 -43.10 64.11 13.74
CA GLY A 45 -43.11 65.20 12.74
C GLY A 45 -42.78 64.85 11.28
N ALA A 46 -43.82 64.45 10.53
CA ALA A 46 -44.15 64.73 9.11
C ALA A 46 -43.08 64.82 7.96
N GLN A 47 -43.52 64.21 6.84
CA GLN A 47 -43.36 64.58 5.42
C GLN A 47 -42.24 63.98 4.53
N PHE A 48 -42.74 63.16 3.59
CA PHE A 48 -42.33 63.00 2.19
C PHE A 48 -40.85 62.75 1.87
N CYS A 49 -40.54 61.50 1.50
CA CYS A 49 -39.75 61.23 0.30
C CYS A 49 -40.09 59.84 -0.27
N VAL A 50 -40.49 59.84 -1.53
CA VAL A 50 -40.65 58.67 -2.38
C VAL A 50 -39.27 58.07 -2.63
N ALA A 51 -39.05 56.83 -2.21
CA ALA A 51 -38.03 55.95 -2.79
C ALA A 51 -38.43 54.49 -2.52
N LEU A 52 -39.07 53.88 -3.52
CA LEU A 52 -39.19 52.42 -3.64
C LEU A 52 -37.77 51.83 -3.76
N LEU A 53 -37.14 51.53 -2.63
CA LEU A 53 -36.03 50.58 -2.58
C LEU A 53 -36.63 49.18 -2.64
N CYS A 54 -36.69 48.61 -3.85
CA CYS A 54 -36.65 47.17 -4.03
C CYS A 54 -35.32 46.66 -3.43
N ALA A 55 -35.32 46.37 -2.13
CA ALA A 55 -34.30 45.52 -1.52
C ALA A 55 -34.50 44.11 -2.07
N ALA A 56 -33.90 43.83 -3.22
CA ALA A 56 -33.68 42.47 -3.67
C ALA A 56 -32.80 41.80 -2.62
N LEU A 57 -33.43 40.97 -1.79
CA LEU A 57 -32.79 39.96 -0.97
C LEU A 57 -32.07 39.01 -1.94
N LEU A 58 -30.85 39.37 -2.33
CA LEU A 58 -29.91 38.46 -2.93
C LEU A 58 -29.42 37.55 -1.80
N SER A 59 -30.25 36.55 -1.49
CA SER A 59 -29.88 35.43 -0.66
C SER A 59 -28.72 34.71 -1.37
N CYS A 60 -27.49 35.14 -1.07
CA CYS A 60 -26.29 34.34 -1.28
C CYS A 60 -26.45 33.07 -0.44
N LEU A 61 -27.13 32.07 -1.01
CA LEU A 61 -26.95 30.70 -0.58
C LEU A 61 -25.45 30.41 -0.76
N PRO A 62 -24.70 30.02 0.29
CA PRO A 62 -23.36 29.49 0.08
C PRO A 62 -23.54 28.27 -0.81
N GLY A 63 -23.13 28.39 -2.08
CA GLY A 63 -23.07 27.26 -2.98
C GLY A 63 -22.17 26.24 -2.32
N SER A 64 -22.72 25.10 -1.92
CA SER A 64 -21.91 23.91 -1.64
C SER A 64 -21.04 23.72 -2.87
N ALA A 65 -19.75 24.06 -2.77
CA ALA A 65 -18.80 23.76 -3.82
C ALA A 65 -18.92 22.24 -4.06
N ALA A 66 -19.46 21.86 -5.21
CA ALA A 66 -19.49 20.46 -5.59
C ALA A 66 -18.05 19.98 -5.55
N ALA A 67 -17.75 19.00 -4.68
CA ALA A 67 -16.41 18.48 -4.50
C ALA A 67 -15.84 18.12 -5.88
N GLY A 68 -14.69 18.71 -6.22
CA GLY A 68 -14.04 18.50 -7.50
C GLY A 68 -13.62 17.03 -7.65
N VAL A 69 -13.26 16.60 -8.87
CA VAL A 69 -12.68 15.26 -9.06
C VAL A 69 -11.43 15.04 -8.19
N ASP A 70 -10.76 16.14 -7.84
CA ASP A 70 -9.61 16.30 -6.96
C ASP A 70 -9.84 15.75 -5.55
N ASP A 71 -11.04 15.96 -5.00
CA ASP A 71 -11.40 15.59 -3.63
C ASP A 71 -11.95 14.16 -3.55
N LYS A 72 -12.17 13.50 -4.69
CA LYS A 72 -12.67 12.13 -4.73
C LYS A 72 -11.57 11.15 -4.34
N PRO A 73 -11.92 10.02 -3.69
CA PRO A 73 -10.98 8.95 -3.42
C PRO A 73 -10.32 8.47 -4.71
N ALA A 74 -8.99 8.57 -4.78
CA ALA A 74 -8.23 8.18 -5.97
C ALA A 74 -8.44 6.70 -6.33
N ARG A 75 -8.63 5.83 -5.31
CA ARG A 75 -8.93 4.40 -5.54
C ARG A 75 -10.20 4.15 -6.34
N ASP A 76 -11.19 5.02 -6.21
CA ASP A 76 -12.46 4.87 -6.92
C ASP A 76 -12.32 5.34 -8.37
N LEU A 77 -11.48 6.35 -8.60
CA LEU A 77 -11.16 6.89 -9.92
C LEU A 77 -10.26 5.94 -10.72
N PHE A 78 -9.10 5.55 -10.19
CA PHE A 78 -8.17 4.64 -10.86
C PHE A 78 -8.80 3.25 -11.05
N GLY A 79 -9.55 2.76 -10.06
CA GLY A 79 -10.27 1.49 -10.13
C GLY A 79 -11.54 1.51 -10.99
N ALA A 80 -11.82 2.60 -11.71
CA ALA A 80 -12.85 2.66 -12.76
C ALA A 80 -12.24 2.59 -14.17
N VAL A 81 -10.91 2.71 -14.30
CA VAL A 81 -10.22 2.69 -15.59
C VAL A 81 -9.81 1.27 -15.96
N THR A 82 -10.08 0.87 -17.20
CA THR A 82 -9.85 -0.51 -17.67
C THR A 82 -8.68 -0.64 -18.65
N THR A 83 -8.13 0.47 -19.15
CA THR A 83 -7.07 0.49 -20.17
C THR A 83 -5.86 1.32 -19.71
N PRO A 84 -4.63 0.93 -20.11
CA PRO A 84 -3.44 1.71 -19.81
C PRO A 84 -3.45 3.02 -20.60
N THR A 85 -2.58 3.95 -20.23
CA THR A 85 -2.25 5.07 -21.12
C THR A 85 -1.33 4.62 -22.24
N THR A 86 -1.17 5.45 -23.27
CA THR A 86 -0.27 5.17 -24.38
C THR A 86 1.17 5.58 -24.07
N GLY A 87 2.13 5.11 -24.89
CA GLY A 87 3.53 5.51 -24.79
C GLY A 87 4.37 4.67 -23.81
N ALA A 88 5.52 5.22 -23.43
CA ALA A 88 6.50 4.51 -22.62
C ALA A 88 6.06 4.38 -21.15
N ALA A 89 6.36 3.21 -20.56
CA ALA A 89 6.08 2.94 -19.16
C ALA A 89 6.82 3.91 -18.23
N ARG A 90 6.08 4.57 -17.34
CA ARG A 90 6.62 5.54 -16.39
C ARG A 90 6.01 5.32 -15.00
N PRO A 91 6.79 4.77 -14.04
CA PRO A 91 6.42 4.80 -12.64
C PRO A 91 6.49 6.26 -12.12
N LEU A 92 5.43 6.70 -11.43
CA LEU A 92 5.27 8.09 -11.00
C LEU A 92 4.93 8.12 -9.50
N GLY A 93 5.79 8.75 -8.71
CA GLY A 93 5.65 8.86 -7.26
C GLY A 93 6.20 7.66 -6.51
N PHE A 94 5.60 7.41 -5.35
CA PHE A 94 6.00 6.36 -4.41
C PHE A 94 5.09 5.13 -4.53
N PHE A 95 5.57 3.95 -4.12
CA PHE A 95 4.88 2.66 -4.24
C PHE A 95 3.43 2.65 -3.72
N ALA A 96 3.14 3.43 -2.67
CA ALA A 96 1.83 3.59 -2.04
C ALA A 96 1.21 4.99 -2.19
N LYS A 97 1.79 5.83 -3.06
CA LYS A 97 1.33 7.19 -3.34
C LYS A 97 1.79 7.63 -4.73
N GLY A 98 1.20 7.03 -5.75
CA GLY A 98 1.66 7.20 -7.12
C GLY A 98 0.69 6.69 -8.16
N CYS A 99 1.17 6.59 -9.39
CA CYS A 99 0.45 6.03 -10.53
C CYS A 99 1.44 5.48 -11.57
N LEU A 100 0.91 4.90 -12.64
CA LEU A 100 1.68 4.31 -13.72
C LEU A 100 1.12 4.77 -15.08
N ALA A 101 1.98 5.35 -15.91
CA ALA A 101 1.67 5.57 -17.32
C ALA A 101 2.30 4.45 -18.18
N GLY A 102 1.73 4.17 -19.35
CA GLY A 102 2.29 3.27 -20.35
C GLY A 102 2.45 1.83 -19.85
N ALA A 103 1.55 1.38 -18.98
CA ALA A 103 1.64 0.06 -18.38
C ALA A 103 1.55 -1.04 -19.43
N VAL A 104 2.31 -2.11 -19.22
CA VAL A 104 2.22 -3.35 -20.01
C VAL A 104 1.57 -4.44 -19.18
N ALA A 105 0.78 -5.28 -19.83
CA ALA A 105 0.17 -6.44 -19.19
C ALA A 105 1.15 -7.62 -19.17
N LEU A 106 1.23 -8.31 -18.04
CA LEU A 106 1.77 -9.67 -18.01
C LEU A 106 0.79 -10.59 -18.76
N PRO A 107 1.26 -11.44 -19.69
CA PRO A 107 0.41 -12.48 -20.30
C PRO A 107 -0.27 -13.32 -19.22
N LEU A 108 -1.55 -13.64 -19.44
CA LEU A 108 -2.36 -14.39 -18.47
C LEU A 108 -1.77 -15.78 -18.17
N ASP A 109 -1.02 -16.30 -19.13
CA ASP A 109 -0.36 -17.59 -19.11
C ASP A 109 1.06 -17.43 -19.64
N GLY A 110 1.99 -18.14 -19.01
CA GLY A 110 3.31 -18.42 -19.58
C GLY A 110 3.77 -19.81 -19.19
N ASP A 111 4.96 -20.18 -19.62
CA ASP A 111 5.49 -21.54 -19.44
C ASP A 111 5.51 -21.96 -17.96
N ASP A 112 5.83 -21.02 -17.08
CA ASP A 112 6.05 -21.25 -15.65
C ASP A 112 5.14 -20.38 -14.75
N TRP A 113 4.06 -19.78 -15.27
CA TRP A 113 3.14 -18.96 -14.46
C TRP A 113 1.70 -18.90 -14.98
N GLN A 114 0.78 -18.56 -14.07
CA GLN A 114 -0.60 -18.20 -14.38
C GLN A 114 -1.08 -17.02 -13.54
N VAL A 115 -1.77 -16.07 -14.17
CA VAL A 115 -2.38 -14.91 -13.50
C VAL A 115 -3.71 -15.29 -12.85
N MET A 116 -3.90 -14.89 -11.59
CA MET A 116 -5.09 -15.15 -10.78
C MET A 116 -6.03 -13.94 -10.73
N ARG A 117 -7.29 -14.16 -10.32
CA ARG A 117 -8.27 -13.08 -10.10
C ARG A 117 -8.40 -12.11 -11.29
N LEU A 118 -8.53 -12.67 -12.50
CA LEU A 118 -8.57 -11.93 -13.77
C LEU A 118 -9.61 -10.81 -13.77
N SER A 119 -10.74 -11.02 -13.09
CA SER A 119 -11.83 -10.04 -12.93
C SER A 119 -11.38 -8.72 -12.30
N ARG A 120 -10.29 -8.71 -11.54
CA ARG A 120 -9.73 -7.50 -10.91
C ARG A 120 -9.00 -6.59 -11.90
N ASN A 121 -8.56 -7.10 -13.05
CA ASN A 121 -7.75 -6.39 -14.04
C ASN A 121 -6.47 -5.77 -13.43
N ARG A 122 -5.70 -6.59 -12.70
CA ARG A 122 -4.51 -6.18 -11.93
C ARG A 122 -3.23 -6.90 -12.37
N ASN A 123 -3.08 -7.21 -13.66
CA ASN A 123 -1.88 -7.83 -14.20
C ASN A 123 -1.01 -6.84 -14.99
N TRP A 124 -1.00 -5.57 -14.56
CA TRP A 124 -0.30 -4.49 -15.24
C TRP A 124 0.95 -4.05 -14.48
N GLY A 125 1.97 -3.62 -15.20
CA GLY A 125 3.20 -3.17 -14.60
C GLY A 125 4.12 -2.46 -15.58
N THR A 126 5.33 -2.20 -15.12
CA THR A 126 6.42 -1.76 -16.00
C THR A 126 6.99 -2.96 -16.77
N PRO A 127 7.64 -2.75 -17.93
CA PRO A 127 8.33 -3.81 -18.66
C PRO A 127 9.39 -4.53 -17.82
N VAL A 128 10.06 -3.81 -16.91
CA VAL A 128 11.02 -4.42 -15.99
C VAL A 128 10.32 -5.37 -15.01
N LEU A 129 9.15 -5.02 -14.47
CA LEU A 129 8.39 -5.91 -13.60
C LEU A 129 7.97 -7.19 -14.32
N VAL A 130 7.41 -7.07 -15.53
CA VAL A 130 7.02 -8.25 -16.34
C VAL A 130 8.22 -9.16 -16.56
N LYS A 131 9.35 -8.62 -17.01
CA LYS A 131 10.57 -9.39 -17.22
C LYS A 131 11.10 -10.04 -15.95
N THR A 132 11.08 -9.34 -14.82
CA THR A 132 11.50 -9.91 -13.53
C THR A 132 10.57 -11.05 -13.11
N ILE A 133 9.25 -10.95 -13.32
CA ILE A 133 8.32 -12.06 -13.03
C ILE A 133 8.67 -13.29 -13.87
N GLU A 134 8.90 -13.13 -15.17
CA GLU A 134 9.31 -14.22 -16.06
C GLU A 134 10.63 -14.87 -15.60
N HIS A 135 11.58 -14.06 -15.09
CA HIS A 135 12.85 -14.55 -14.54
C HIS A 135 12.62 -15.35 -13.26
N ILE A 136 11.83 -14.83 -12.32
CA ILE A 136 11.47 -15.50 -11.08
C ILE A 136 10.79 -16.82 -11.38
N ALA A 137 9.86 -16.85 -12.36
CA ALA A 137 9.13 -18.06 -12.73
C ALA A 137 10.09 -19.17 -13.16
N ARG A 138 10.99 -18.86 -14.09
CA ARG A 138 12.00 -19.81 -14.59
C ARG A 138 13.00 -20.24 -13.51
N ASP A 139 13.46 -19.32 -12.66
CA ASP A 139 14.41 -19.61 -11.58
C ASP A 139 13.77 -20.49 -10.50
N ALA A 140 12.55 -20.16 -10.08
CA ALA A 140 11.80 -20.95 -9.12
C ALA A 140 11.49 -22.35 -9.68
N HIS A 141 11.09 -22.44 -10.95
CA HIS A 141 10.85 -23.71 -11.63
C HIS A 141 12.08 -24.61 -11.66
N ARG A 142 13.23 -24.07 -12.08
CA ARG A 142 14.51 -24.80 -12.03
C ARG A 142 14.89 -25.27 -10.62
N ALA A 143 14.46 -24.54 -9.60
CA ALA A 143 14.70 -24.87 -8.21
C ALA A 143 13.63 -25.81 -7.60
N GLY A 144 12.69 -26.33 -8.41
CA GLY A 144 11.70 -27.32 -8.02
C GLY A 144 10.33 -26.77 -7.61
N TRP A 145 10.08 -25.47 -7.81
CA TRP A 145 8.74 -24.89 -7.63
C TRP A 145 7.87 -25.11 -8.88
N PRO A 146 6.68 -25.72 -8.82
CA PRO A 146 5.95 -26.13 -10.04
C PRO A 146 5.62 -25.01 -11.03
N GLY A 147 5.47 -23.78 -10.54
CA GLY A 147 5.21 -22.57 -11.33
C GLY A 147 4.53 -21.51 -10.46
N LEU A 148 4.47 -20.27 -10.94
CA LEU A 148 3.94 -19.16 -10.18
C LEU A 148 2.44 -19.00 -10.37
N LEU A 149 1.72 -18.80 -9.27
CA LEU A 149 0.38 -18.21 -9.32
C LEU A 149 0.52 -16.72 -8.97
N ILE A 150 0.33 -15.87 -9.97
CA ILE A 150 0.52 -14.42 -9.87
C ILE A 150 -0.76 -13.77 -9.37
N GLY A 151 -0.67 -13.10 -8.22
CA GLY A 151 -1.75 -12.35 -7.60
C GLY A 151 -1.87 -10.94 -8.18
N ASP A 152 -2.08 -9.96 -7.31
CA ASP A 152 -2.19 -8.57 -7.75
C ASP A 152 -0.79 -8.04 -8.18
N MET A 153 -0.75 -7.39 -9.35
CA MET A 153 0.22 -6.37 -9.76
C MET A 153 -0.53 -5.02 -9.75
N SER A 154 -0.14 -4.04 -10.58
CA SER A 154 -0.89 -2.78 -10.71
C SER A 154 -2.18 -2.89 -11.55
N GLN A 155 -3.05 -1.91 -11.37
CA GLN A 155 -4.15 -1.58 -12.30
C GLN A 155 -3.58 -0.99 -13.60
N PRO A 156 -4.37 -0.86 -14.70
CA PRO A 156 -3.86 -0.40 -16.00
C PRO A 156 -3.14 0.96 -15.97
N ARG A 157 -3.53 1.84 -15.03
CA ARG A 157 -2.89 3.15 -14.81
C ARG A 157 -2.25 3.28 -13.43
N GLY A 158 -2.02 2.14 -12.76
CA GLY A 158 -1.55 2.11 -11.38
C GLY A 158 -2.55 2.73 -10.42
N GLY A 159 -2.07 3.56 -9.50
CA GLY A 159 -2.90 4.26 -8.54
C GLY A 159 -3.40 3.41 -7.39
N PRO A 160 -3.97 4.03 -6.33
CA PRO A 160 -4.55 3.31 -5.21
C PRO A 160 -5.62 2.30 -5.66
N MET A 161 -5.66 1.13 -5.03
CA MET A 161 -6.64 0.10 -5.32
C MET A 161 -7.84 0.17 -4.37
N LYS A 162 -9.00 -0.31 -4.84
CA LYS A 162 -10.21 -0.42 -4.00
C LYS A 162 -10.06 -1.42 -2.85
N THR A 163 -9.22 -2.43 -3.05
CA THR A 163 -9.00 -3.56 -2.15
C THR A 163 -7.56 -4.06 -2.30
N GLY A 164 -7.05 -4.83 -1.33
CA GLY A 164 -5.69 -5.38 -1.37
C GLY A 164 -4.68 -4.48 -0.69
N HIS A 165 -3.42 -4.57 -1.11
CA HIS A 165 -2.31 -3.83 -0.51
C HIS A 165 -2.42 -2.32 -0.75
N ALA A 166 -1.87 -1.54 0.18
CA ALA A 166 -1.79 -0.08 0.03
C ALA A 166 -0.84 0.37 -1.09
N SER A 167 0.12 -0.50 -1.47
CA SER A 167 1.09 -0.25 -2.53
C SER A 167 0.59 -0.73 -3.90
N HIS A 168 1.46 -1.27 -4.77
CA HIS A 168 1.11 -1.67 -6.15
C HIS A 168 0.63 -0.53 -7.04
N GLN A 169 0.96 0.72 -6.71
CA GLN A 169 0.43 1.88 -7.44
C GLN A 169 1.27 2.27 -8.66
N ILE A 170 2.53 1.84 -8.75
CA ILE A 170 3.49 2.36 -9.74
C ILE A 170 4.07 1.28 -10.68
N GLY A 171 3.53 0.07 -10.70
CA GLY A 171 3.95 -0.99 -11.63
C GLY A 171 5.29 -1.65 -11.30
N LEU A 172 5.68 -1.67 -10.03
CA LEU A 172 6.94 -2.24 -9.53
C LEU A 172 6.73 -3.23 -8.37
N ASP A 173 5.49 -3.62 -8.12
CA ASP A 173 5.12 -4.59 -7.09
C ASP A 173 4.35 -5.77 -7.73
N VAL A 174 4.54 -6.98 -7.18
CA VAL A 174 3.77 -8.17 -7.56
C VAL A 174 3.60 -9.10 -6.36
N ASP A 175 2.39 -9.61 -6.18
CA ASP A 175 2.10 -10.68 -5.24
C ASP A 175 2.25 -12.03 -5.93
N ILE A 176 2.97 -12.96 -5.30
CA ILE A 176 3.16 -14.32 -5.79
C ILE A 176 2.67 -15.27 -4.70
N TRP A 177 1.69 -16.12 -5.01
CA TRP A 177 1.13 -17.03 -4.02
C TRP A 177 2.16 -18.07 -3.60
N LEU A 178 2.10 -18.45 -2.32
CA LEU A 178 2.83 -19.59 -1.75
C LEU A 178 2.10 -20.92 -2.03
N THR A 179 1.08 -20.91 -2.87
CA THR A 179 0.40 -22.10 -3.38
C THR A 179 1.08 -22.57 -4.66
N PRO A 180 1.51 -23.84 -4.74
CA PRO A 180 2.09 -24.38 -5.96
C PRO A 180 1.09 -24.34 -7.13
N MET A 181 1.56 -23.92 -8.31
CA MET A 181 0.77 -23.98 -9.53
C MET A 181 0.43 -25.45 -9.88
N PRO A 182 -0.82 -25.77 -10.26
CA PRO A 182 -1.19 -27.12 -10.65
C PRO A 182 -0.58 -27.50 -12.01
N SER A 183 -0.57 -28.79 -12.35
CA SER A 183 -0.01 -29.31 -13.60
C SER A 183 -0.91 -29.10 -14.83
N HIS A 184 -1.93 -28.25 -14.73
CA HIS A 184 -2.84 -27.90 -15.82
C HIS A 184 -3.07 -26.39 -15.86
N THR A 185 -3.47 -25.90 -17.03
CA THR A 185 -3.91 -24.51 -17.17
C THR A 185 -5.25 -24.31 -16.48
N LEU A 186 -5.28 -23.44 -15.46
CA LEU A 186 -6.49 -23.08 -14.74
C LEU A 186 -7.46 -22.35 -15.65
N SER A 187 -8.71 -22.80 -15.66
CA SER A 187 -9.82 -22.10 -16.26
C SER A 187 -10.05 -20.74 -15.58
N ARG A 188 -10.79 -19.86 -16.26
CA ARG A 188 -11.17 -18.57 -15.69
C ARG A 188 -11.90 -18.72 -14.35
N GLY A 189 -12.81 -19.69 -14.22
CA GLY A 189 -13.55 -19.93 -12.97
C GLY A 189 -12.62 -20.35 -11.83
N GLU A 190 -11.73 -21.33 -12.07
CA GLU A 190 -10.76 -21.77 -11.07
C GLU A 190 -9.86 -20.60 -10.59
N ARG A 191 -9.44 -19.70 -11.47
CA ARG A 191 -8.63 -18.52 -11.09
C ARG A 191 -9.38 -17.52 -10.21
N GLU A 192 -10.70 -17.47 -10.29
CA GLU A 192 -11.54 -16.60 -9.45
C GLU A 192 -11.88 -17.23 -8.10
N GLU A 193 -11.99 -18.56 -8.05
CA GLU A 193 -12.51 -19.29 -6.88
C GLU A 193 -11.42 -19.94 -6.02
N MET A 194 -10.30 -20.35 -6.63
CA MET A 194 -9.17 -20.95 -5.90
C MET A 194 -8.67 -19.97 -4.83
N SER A 195 -8.41 -20.45 -3.61
CA SER A 195 -7.80 -19.63 -2.56
C SER A 195 -6.31 -19.92 -2.43
N ALA A 196 -5.54 -18.89 -2.10
CA ALA A 196 -4.17 -19.08 -1.65
C ALA A 196 -4.17 -19.84 -0.33
N VAL A 197 -3.12 -20.64 -0.11
CA VAL A 197 -2.97 -21.50 1.06
C VAL A 197 -2.18 -20.75 2.11
N ASN A 198 -2.78 -20.55 3.29
CA ASN A 198 -2.08 -20.02 4.45
C ASN A 198 -1.00 -21.03 4.91
N VAL A 199 0.25 -20.59 4.96
CA VAL A 199 1.40 -21.42 5.38
C VAL A 199 1.85 -21.15 6.82
N VAL A 200 1.11 -20.34 7.57
CA VAL A 200 1.42 -19.89 8.92
C VAL A 200 0.46 -20.56 9.92
N THR A 201 0.98 -20.98 11.07
CA THR A 201 0.16 -21.61 12.13
C THR A 201 -0.85 -20.63 12.72
N GLN A 202 -1.92 -21.15 13.33
CA GLN A 202 -2.98 -20.32 13.91
C GLN A 202 -2.48 -19.36 15.00
N ASP A 203 -1.44 -19.75 15.76
CA ASP A 203 -0.79 -18.91 16.77
C ASP A 203 0.19 -17.87 16.17
N ARG A 204 0.42 -17.93 14.85
CA ARG A 204 1.34 -17.07 14.08
C ARG A 204 2.81 -17.15 14.51
N LEU A 205 3.21 -18.15 15.30
CA LEU A 205 4.55 -18.26 15.85
C LEU A 205 5.54 -19.00 14.94
N ASP A 206 5.03 -19.80 14.00
CA ASP A 206 5.82 -20.54 13.02
C ASP A 206 5.02 -20.82 11.74
N VAL A 207 5.69 -21.40 10.74
CA VAL A 207 5.03 -21.95 9.55
C VAL A 207 4.36 -23.30 9.88
N ASP A 208 3.24 -23.59 9.22
CA ASP A 208 2.64 -24.92 9.25
C ASP A 208 3.54 -25.92 8.50
N ARG A 209 4.16 -26.83 9.25
CA ARG A 209 5.13 -27.80 8.71
C ARG A 209 4.49 -28.89 7.85
N SER A 210 3.18 -29.04 7.88
CA SER A 210 2.47 -29.94 6.96
C SER A 210 2.36 -29.37 5.55
N ILE A 211 2.49 -28.04 5.40
CA ILE A 211 2.40 -27.31 4.13
C ILE A 211 3.78 -26.81 3.69
N TRP A 212 4.57 -26.27 4.62
CA TRP A 212 5.85 -25.63 4.33
C TRP A 212 6.92 -26.64 3.92
N THR A 213 7.48 -26.46 2.73
CA THR A 213 8.49 -27.34 2.13
C THR A 213 9.75 -26.57 1.73
N PRO A 214 10.89 -27.24 1.46
CA PRO A 214 12.07 -26.60 0.90
C PRO A 214 11.82 -25.85 -0.41
N ALA A 215 10.80 -26.24 -1.19
CA ALA A 215 10.43 -25.56 -2.43
C ALA A 215 9.90 -24.13 -2.17
N HIS A 216 9.27 -23.87 -1.02
CA HIS A 216 8.86 -22.52 -0.64
C HIS A 216 10.09 -21.62 -0.41
N LEU A 217 11.13 -22.14 0.24
CA LEU A 217 12.40 -21.42 0.37
C LEU A 217 13.00 -21.12 -1.00
N ALA A 218 12.99 -22.09 -1.90
CA ALA A 218 13.50 -21.92 -3.26
C ALA A 218 12.77 -20.81 -4.02
N LEU A 219 11.43 -20.72 -3.91
CA LEU A 219 10.64 -19.64 -4.46
C LEU A 219 11.05 -18.27 -3.89
N VAL A 220 11.09 -18.13 -2.55
CA VAL A 220 11.44 -16.85 -1.93
C VAL A 220 12.87 -16.43 -2.29
N LYS A 221 13.80 -17.40 -2.31
CA LYS A 221 15.19 -17.15 -2.74
C LYS A 221 15.27 -16.70 -4.19
N ALA A 222 14.54 -17.35 -5.11
CA ALA A 222 14.49 -16.97 -6.52
C ALA A 222 13.97 -15.52 -6.70
N ALA A 223 12.92 -15.14 -5.98
CA ALA A 223 12.39 -13.78 -5.98
C ALA A 223 13.37 -12.75 -5.40
N ALA A 224 13.95 -13.06 -4.25
CA ALA A 224 14.88 -12.16 -3.56
C ALA A 224 16.23 -12.03 -4.25
N SER A 225 16.62 -12.99 -5.10
CA SER A 225 17.93 -12.99 -5.78
C SER A 225 17.94 -12.18 -7.08
N GLN A 226 16.78 -11.75 -7.59
CA GLN A 226 16.75 -10.93 -8.81
C GLN A 226 17.43 -9.58 -8.58
N PRO A 227 18.26 -9.08 -9.51
CA PRO A 227 19.01 -7.85 -9.31
C PRO A 227 18.10 -6.63 -9.12
N GLU A 228 16.92 -6.62 -9.72
CA GLU A 228 15.94 -5.54 -9.61
C GLU A 228 15.17 -5.56 -8.28
N THR A 229 15.10 -6.70 -7.59
CA THR A 229 14.34 -6.84 -6.33
C THR A 229 15.02 -6.09 -5.19
N THR A 230 14.30 -5.16 -4.56
CA THR A 230 14.74 -4.46 -3.36
C THR A 230 14.18 -5.08 -2.09
N ARG A 231 12.93 -5.58 -2.14
CA ARG A 231 12.26 -6.21 -1.00
C ARG A 231 11.39 -7.38 -1.43
N VAL A 232 11.34 -8.39 -0.57
CA VAL A 232 10.32 -9.46 -0.59
C VAL A 232 9.66 -9.46 0.77
N PHE A 233 8.42 -8.97 0.86
CA PHE A 233 7.67 -8.99 2.11
C PHE A 233 7.01 -10.36 2.32
N VAL A 234 7.15 -10.87 3.53
CA VAL A 234 6.63 -12.16 3.97
C VAL A 234 6.13 -12.03 5.40
N ASN A 235 5.29 -12.96 5.85
CA ASN A 235 4.98 -13.05 7.28
C ASN A 235 6.25 -13.27 8.13
N ALA A 236 6.26 -12.77 9.36
CA ALA A 236 7.38 -12.97 10.28
C ALA A 236 7.68 -14.46 10.58
N ALA A 237 6.66 -15.30 10.67
CA ALA A 237 6.82 -16.75 10.81
C ALA A 237 7.56 -17.37 9.61
N ILE A 238 7.24 -16.91 8.39
CA ILE A 238 7.94 -17.32 7.16
C ILE A 238 9.39 -16.85 7.20
N LYS A 239 9.65 -15.58 7.54
CA LYS A 239 11.04 -15.07 7.69
C LYS A 239 11.83 -15.92 8.68
N LYS A 240 11.25 -16.24 9.84
CA LYS A 240 11.84 -17.11 10.87
C LYS A 240 12.12 -18.52 10.31
N ALA A 241 11.22 -19.10 9.52
CA ALA A 241 11.43 -20.40 8.88
C ALA A 241 12.56 -20.39 7.85
N LEU A 242 12.64 -19.34 7.02
CA LEU A 242 13.74 -19.13 6.08
C LEU A 242 15.05 -18.97 6.84
N CYS A 243 15.08 -18.21 7.93
CA CYS A 243 16.28 -18.03 8.74
C CYS A 243 16.88 -19.36 9.22
N ARG A 244 16.02 -20.32 9.63
CA ARG A 244 16.44 -21.66 10.06
C ARG A 244 17.04 -22.52 8.96
N THR A 245 16.67 -22.29 7.70
CA THR A 245 16.93 -23.23 6.59
C THR A 245 17.69 -22.64 5.41
N ALA A 246 17.98 -21.34 5.40
CA ALA A 246 18.67 -20.65 4.29
C ALA A 246 20.14 -21.05 4.05
N GLY A 247 20.71 -21.94 4.88
CA GLY A 247 22.09 -22.41 4.72
C GLY A 247 23.12 -21.28 4.87
N SER A 248 24.28 -21.41 4.22
CA SER A 248 25.38 -20.44 4.27
C SER A 248 25.29 -19.32 3.21
N ASP A 249 24.64 -19.58 2.07
CA ASP A 249 24.40 -18.56 1.04
C ASP A 249 23.14 -17.76 1.36
N ARG A 250 23.35 -16.64 2.07
CA ARG A 250 22.29 -15.84 2.69
C ARG A 250 22.24 -14.39 2.21
N ALA A 251 23.01 -14.00 1.19
CA ALA A 251 23.05 -12.61 0.73
C ALA A 251 21.65 -12.08 0.33
N TRP A 252 20.82 -12.93 -0.27
CA TRP A 252 19.44 -12.63 -0.65
C TRP A 252 18.52 -12.31 0.54
N MET A 253 18.84 -12.76 1.75
CA MET A 253 17.99 -12.60 2.93
C MET A 253 17.84 -11.15 3.39
N THR A 254 18.80 -10.26 3.05
CA THR A 254 18.71 -8.83 3.36
C THR A 254 17.45 -8.18 2.77
N ARG A 255 17.01 -8.69 1.60
CA ARG A 255 15.81 -8.21 0.90
C ARG A 255 14.52 -8.80 1.47
N VAL A 256 14.57 -9.91 2.20
CA VAL A 256 13.38 -10.56 2.75
C VAL A 256 12.97 -9.85 4.06
N ARG A 257 11.82 -9.19 4.05
CA ARG A 257 11.36 -8.34 5.15
C ARG A 257 10.08 -8.92 5.77
N PRO A 258 10.05 -9.12 7.11
CA PRO A 258 8.80 -9.42 7.78
C PRO A 258 7.80 -8.25 7.62
N TYR A 259 6.53 -8.58 7.42
CA TYR A 259 5.42 -7.63 7.38
C TYR A 259 4.12 -8.31 7.84
N TRP A 260 3.14 -7.52 8.28
CA TRP A 260 1.83 -8.05 8.69
C TRP A 260 1.09 -8.72 7.53
N GLY A 261 0.26 -9.73 7.82
CA GLY A 261 -0.37 -10.55 6.80
C GLY A 261 0.67 -11.41 6.06
N HIS A 262 0.61 -11.43 4.73
CA HIS A 262 1.54 -12.20 3.87
C HIS A 262 1.67 -13.66 4.30
N ASP A 263 0.54 -14.22 4.75
CA ASP A 263 0.44 -15.58 5.29
C ASP A 263 0.38 -16.63 4.17
N ASP A 264 0.02 -16.22 2.95
CA ASP A 264 -0.29 -17.09 1.79
C ASP A 264 0.36 -16.61 0.47
N HIS A 265 1.09 -15.50 0.51
CA HIS A 265 1.81 -14.94 -0.64
C HIS A 265 3.07 -14.21 -0.18
N ILE A 266 4.00 -14.02 -1.11
CA ILE A 266 5.09 -13.05 -0.99
C ILE A 266 4.74 -11.81 -1.82
N HIS A 267 5.08 -10.64 -1.30
CA HIS A 267 5.02 -9.38 -2.06
C HIS A 267 6.43 -9.03 -2.50
N VAL A 268 6.69 -9.01 -3.81
CA VAL A 268 7.98 -8.63 -4.39
C VAL A 268 7.92 -7.18 -4.83
N ARG A 269 8.93 -6.39 -4.45
CA ARG A 269 9.10 -4.99 -4.85
C ARG A 269 10.42 -4.80 -5.58
N LEU A 270 10.37 -4.09 -6.70
CA LEU A 270 11.54 -3.71 -7.48
C LEU A 270 12.02 -2.29 -7.14
N ALA A 271 13.26 -1.99 -7.48
CA ALA A 271 13.80 -0.63 -7.46
C ALA A 271 13.14 0.23 -8.54
N CYS A 272 13.18 1.55 -8.37
CA CYS A 272 12.89 2.46 -9.47
C CYS A 272 13.87 2.21 -10.64
N PRO A 273 13.37 2.14 -11.89
CA PRO A 273 14.24 1.99 -13.06
C PRO A 273 15.27 3.11 -13.17
N SER A 274 16.48 2.80 -13.64
CA SER A 274 17.52 3.80 -13.87
C SER A 274 17.02 4.90 -14.80
N GLY A 275 17.23 6.16 -14.41
CA GLY A 275 16.79 7.34 -15.16
C GLY A 275 15.31 7.73 -14.98
N ALA A 276 14.52 6.97 -14.22
CA ALA A 276 13.14 7.33 -13.88
C ALA A 276 13.09 8.40 -12.78
N SER A 277 13.39 9.65 -13.09
CA SER A 277 13.47 10.76 -12.12
C SER A 277 12.16 11.08 -11.40
N SER A 278 11.03 10.57 -11.90
CA SER A 278 9.71 10.74 -11.30
C SER A 278 9.30 9.58 -10.39
N CYS A 279 10.17 8.58 -10.21
CA CYS A 279 9.95 7.43 -9.35
C CYS A 279 10.73 7.60 -8.05
N GLU A 280 10.07 7.40 -6.91
CA GLU A 280 10.67 7.55 -5.59
C GLU A 280 10.95 6.18 -4.97
N ASP A 281 12.23 5.89 -4.74
CA ASP A 281 12.68 4.66 -4.08
C ASP A 281 12.47 4.71 -2.56
N GLN A 282 12.48 3.52 -1.94
CA GLN A 282 12.61 3.39 -0.49
C GLN A 282 14.07 3.38 -0.08
N ASP A 283 14.35 3.77 1.17
CA ASP A 283 15.65 3.55 1.80
C ASP A 283 16.10 2.09 1.66
N ALA A 284 17.41 1.83 1.67
CA ALA A 284 17.94 0.48 1.64
C ALA A 284 17.47 -0.32 2.89
N PRO A 285 17.21 -1.64 2.77
CA PRO A 285 17.02 -2.49 3.94
C PRO A 285 18.21 -2.41 4.90
N PRO A 286 18.01 -2.64 6.21
CA PRO A 286 19.11 -2.81 7.15
C PRO A 286 20.09 -3.89 6.67
N SER A 287 21.38 -3.66 6.93
CA SER A 287 22.43 -4.63 6.61
C SER A 287 22.24 -5.95 7.35
N GLY A 288 22.74 -7.04 6.77
CA GLY A 288 22.65 -8.38 7.35
C GLY A 288 21.44 -9.16 6.83
N ASP A 289 21.29 -10.39 7.30
CA ASP A 289 20.21 -11.28 6.88
C ASP A 289 18.91 -11.09 7.67
N GLY A 290 18.94 -10.30 8.75
CA GLY A 290 17.80 -10.00 9.62
C GLY A 290 17.27 -11.23 10.34
N CYS A 291 18.15 -12.14 10.75
CA CYS A 291 17.81 -13.40 11.40
C CYS A 291 18.22 -13.48 12.88
N ASP A 292 18.90 -12.46 13.40
CA ASP A 292 19.21 -12.40 14.83
C ASP A 292 17.92 -12.28 15.65
N GLU A 293 17.96 -12.77 16.90
CA GLU A 293 16.81 -12.68 17.81
C GLU A 293 16.31 -11.23 17.95
N LYS A 294 17.21 -10.26 18.07
CA LYS A 294 16.87 -8.82 18.16
C LYS A 294 16.11 -8.28 16.94
N ASP A 295 16.35 -8.84 15.74
CA ASP A 295 15.73 -8.37 14.50
C ASP A 295 14.31 -8.93 14.34
N LEU A 296 14.05 -10.10 14.93
CA LEU A 296 12.76 -10.80 14.88
C LEU A 296 11.90 -10.57 16.13
N ALA A 297 12.48 -10.24 17.28
CA ALA A 297 11.78 -10.17 18.58
C ALA A 297 10.55 -9.27 18.55
N TYR A 298 10.65 -8.10 17.89
CA TYR A 298 9.52 -7.18 17.72
C TYR A 298 8.29 -7.87 17.10
N TRP A 299 8.50 -8.68 16.05
CA TRP A 299 7.42 -9.30 15.28
C TRP A 299 6.65 -10.38 16.04
N PHE A 300 7.23 -10.92 17.11
CA PHE A 300 6.61 -11.96 17.93
C PHE A 300 6.12 -11.42 19.28
N GLN A 301 6.05 -10.10 19.46
CA GLN A 301 5.35 -9.51 20.60
C GLN A 301 3.83 -9.75 20.46
N PRO A 302 3.10 -10.02 21.56
CA PRO A 302 1.65 -10.26 21.51
C PRO A 302 0.86 -9.14 20.82
N SER A 303 1.24 -7.88 21.05
CA SER A 303 0.62 -6.70 20.42
C SER A 303 0.86 -6.61 18.90
N VAL A 304 1.93 -7.23 18.40
CA VAL A 304 2.30 -7.22 16.97
C VAL A 304 1.68 -8.41 16.24
N LEU A 305 1.61 -9.58 16.89
CA LEU A 305 0.91 -10.77 16.36
C LEU A 305 -0.61 -10.57 16.31
N HIS A 306 -1.14 -9.86 17.30
CA HIS A 306 -2.58 -9.59 17.44
C HIS A 306 -2.82 -8.08 17.61
N PRO A 307 -2.62 -7.29 16.54
CA PRO A 307 -2.81 -5.85 16.61
C PRO A 307 -4.28 -5.53 16.89
N THR A 308 -4.50 -4.55 17.76
CA THR A 308 -5.85 -4.03 18.01
C THR A 308 -6.36 -3.30 16.76
N PRO A 309 -7.61 -3.55 16.33
CA PRO A 309 -8.17 -2.84 15.19
C PRO A 309 -8.13 -1.33 15.41
N SER A 310 -7.53 -0.60 14.47
CA SER A 310 -7.54 0.87 14.44
C SER A 310 -8.60 1.37 13.44
N PRO A 311 -9.18 2.56 13.65
CA PRO A 311 -10.09 3.16 12.68
C PRO A 311 -9.43 3.25 11.29
N PRO A 312 -10.18 3.03 10.20
CA PRO A 312 -9.63 3.13 8.86
C PRO A 312 -9.18 4.57 8.60
N ARG A 313 -7.97 4.72 8.03
CA ARG A 313 -7.47 6.03 7.59
C ARG A 313 -8.37 6.56 6.45
N PRO A 314 -8.56 7.89 6.34
CA PRO A 314 -9.20 8.48 5.18
C PRO A 314 -8.51 8.03 3.88
N PRO A 315 -9.27 7.78 2.80
CA PRO A 315 -8.66 7.38 1.53
C PRO A 315 -7.82 8.52 0.95
N LEU A 316 -6.76 8.18 0.22
CA LEU A 316 -6.03 9.15 -0.59
C LEU A 316 -6.99 9.76 -1.63
N THR A 317 -7.07 11.08 -1.66
CA THR A 317 -7.77 11.83 -2.72
C THR A 317 -6.89 11.93 -3.96
N LEU A 318 -7.48 12.30 -5.11
CA LEU A 318 -6.68 12.55 -6.32
C LEU A 318 -5.68 13.70 -6.10
N SER A 319 -6.08 14.75 -5.38
CA SER A 319 -5.22 15.88 -5.02
C SER A 319 -4.05 15.52 -4.10
N ALA A 320 -4.10 14.36 -3.44
CA ALA A 320 -3.01 13.88 -2.61
C ALA A 320 -1.94 13.12 -3.41
N LEU A 321 -2.20 12.74 -4.66
CA LEU A 321 -1.22 12.05 -5.52
C LEU A 321 -0.30 13.06 -6.24
N PRO A 322 0.85 12.63 -6.79
CA PRO A 322 1.66 13.49 -7.65
C PRO A 322 0.84 14.11 -8.79
N ASP A 323 1.09 15.38 -9.13
CA ASP A 323 0.29 16.11 -10.14
C ASP A 323 0.21 15.38 -11.49
N ALA A 324 1.29 14.69 -11.88
CA ALA A 324 1.33 13.88 -13.11
C ALA A 324 0.25 12.78 -13.13
N CYS A 325 -0.18 12.28 -11.97
CA CYS A 325 -1.19 11.24 -11.87
C CYS A 325 -2.58 11.68 -12.29
N ARG A 326 -2.89 12.98 -12.18
CA ARG A 326 -4.10 13.54 -12.78
C ARG A 326 -4.06 13.41 -14.30
N ALA A 327 -2.94 13.77 -14.93
CA ALA A 327 -2.81 13.68 -16.38
C ALA A 327 -2.94 12.22 -16.86
N VAL A 328 -2.28 11.30 -16.16
CA VAL A 328 -2.38 9.85 -16.43
C VAL A 328 -3.83 9.36 -16.31
N LEU A 329 -4.54 9.75 -15.25
CA LEU A 329 -5.93 9.34 -15.05
C LEU A 329 -6.87 9.86 -16.15
N MET A 330 -6.60 11.06 -16.68
CA MET A 330 -7.48 11.74 -17.64
C MET A 330 -7.14 11.48 -19.11
N GLU A 331 -6.05 10.78 -19.41
CA GLU A 331 -5.69 10.45 -20.80
C GLU A 331 -6.77 9.58 -21.46
N HIS A 332 -7.16 9.92 -22.69
CA HIS A 332 -8.18 9.21 -23.46
C HIS A 332 -7.55 8.44 -24.61
#